data_AF-A0A329TRA5-F1
#
_entry.id   AF-A0A329TRA5-F1
#
_cell.length_a   1.000
_cell.length_b   1.000
_cell.length_c   1.000
_cell.angle_alpha   90.00
_cell.angle_beta   90.00
_cell.angle_gamma   90.00
#
_symmetry.space_group_name_H-M   'P 1'
#
loop_
_entity.id
_entity.type
_entity.pdbx_description
1 polymer ?
#
loop_
_entity_poly.entity_id
_entity_poly.type
_entity_poly.pdbx_seq_one_letter_code
_entity_poly.pdbx_strand_id
1 'polypeptide(L)' 'MKYDERTCKFNMDTGCVELLRRNGRKISIDCTGVEDELDYLIYNDPLGYADLILNGDPEKYLKNVAGGHGLKS' A
#
# COMPACT_ATOMS: atom_id res chain seq x y z
N MET A 1 -0.10 -8.57 10.60
CA MET A 1 -1.04 -8.26 11.72
C MET A 1 -2.48 -8.62 11.32
N LYS A 2 -3.45 -8.81 12.23
CA LYS A 2 -4.86 -9.06 11.85
C LYS A 2 -5.59 -7.73 11.62
N TYR A 3 -5.66 -7.29 10.36
CA TYR A 3 -6.48 -6.15 9.94
C TYR A 3 -7.88 -6.63 9.56
N ASP A 4 -8.89 -5.78 9.71
CA ASP A 4 -10.20 -6.04 9.13
C ASP A 4 -10.15 -5.60 7.66
N GLU A 5 -9.93 -6.57 6.77
CA GLU A 5 -9.91 -6.43 5.31
C GLU A 5 -11.14 -5.71 4.75
N ARG A 6 -12.29 -5.78 5.43
CA ARG A 6 -13.53 -5.05 5.08
C ARG A 6 -13.45 -3.53 5.29
N THR A 7 -12.43 -3.04 5.97
CA THR A 7 -12.29 -1.63 6.36
C THR A 7 -11.09 -0.94 5.72
N CYS A 8 -10.32 -1.68 4.91
CA CYS A 8 -9.22 -1.13 4.14
C CYS A 8 -9.77 -0.51 2.85
N LYS A 9 -9.59 0.79 2.68
CA LYS A 9 -10.03 1.51 1.48
C LYS A 9 -9.07 2.65 1.16
N PHE A 10 -8.87 2.86 -0.13
CA PHE A 10 -8.24 4.09 -0.59
C PHE A 10 -9.26 5.24 -0.54
N ASN A 11 -8.85 6.35 0.07
CA ASN A 11 -9.60 7.58 0.12
C ASN A 11 -8.99 8.57 -0.87
N MET A 12 -9.69 8.80 -1.99
CA MET A 12 -9.24 9.72 -3.03
C MET A 12 -9.27 11.18 -2.58
N ASP A 13 -10.18 11.56 -1.67
CA ASP A 13 -10.28 12.93 -1.17
C ASP A 13 -9.04 13.34 -0.38
N THR A 14 -8.40 12.38 0.30
CA THR A 14 -7.20 12.62 1.10
C THR A 14 -5.92 12.10 0.44
N GLY A 15 -6.03 11.27 -0.60
CA GLY A 15 -4.89 10.56 -1.18
C GLY A 15 -4.26 9.55 -0.21
N CYS A 16 -5.07 8.91 0.65
CA CYS A 16 -4.54 7.99 1.67
C CYS A 16 -5.22 6.62 1.63
N VAL A 17 -4.46 5.56 1.92
CA VAL A 17 -5.04 4.26 2.27
C VAL A 17 -5.42 4.26 3.74
N GLU A 18 -6.71 4.11 4.00
CA GLU A 18 -7.28 4.08 5.34
C GLU A 18 -7.63 2.64 5.73
N LEU A 19 -7.24 2.23 6.94
CA LEU A 19 -7.56 0.92 7.49
C LEU A 19 -7.96 0.99 8.97
N LEU A 20 -8.89 0.13 9.39
CA LEU A 20 -9.27 -0.01 10.79
C LEU A 20 -8.62 -1.26 11.38
N ARG A 21 -7.91 -1.06 12.48
CA ARG A 21 -7.41 -2.18 13.28
C ARG A 21 -8.53 -2.72 14.18
N ARG A 22 -8.41 -3.99 14.54
CA ARG A 22 -9.36 -4.68 15.45
C ARG A 22 -9.55 -4.00 16.81
N ASN A 23 -8.62 -3.13 17.22
CA ASN A 23 -8.70 -2.32 18.44
C ASN A 23 -9.45 -0.98 18.23
N GLY A 24 -10.07 -0.76 17.07
CA GLY A 24 -10.77 0.48 16.72
C GLY A 24 -9.84 1.64 16.32
N ARG A 25 -8.51 1.44 16.30
CA ARG A 25 -7.56 2.47 15.86
C ARG A 25 -7.53 2.53 14.34
N LYS A 26 -7.85 3.70 13.80
CA LYS A 26 -7.71 3.99 12.37
C LYS A 26 -6.24 4.33 12.06
N ILE A 27 -5.71 3.75 11.00
CA ILE A 27 -4.42 4.12 10.40
C ILE A 27 -4.71 4.70 9.03
N SER A 28 -4.09 5.82 8.72
CA SER A 28 -4.10 6.48 7.42
C SER A 28 -2.66 6.48 6.90
N ILE A 29 -2.43 5.83 5.78
CA ILE A 29 -1.14 5.79 5.10
C ILE A 29 -1.21 6.82 3.98
N ASP A 30 -0.39 7.86 4.09
CA ASP A 30 -0.29 8.91 3.09
C ASP A 30 0.34 8.36 1.82
N CYS A 31 -0.31 8.56 0.67
CA CYS A 31 0.18 8.10 -0.63
C CYS A 31 0.72 9.26 -1.48
N THR A 32 0.94 10.45 -0.92
CA THR A 32 1.27 11.69 -1.66
C THR A 32 2.72 11.78 -2.14
N GLY A 33 3.36 10.64 -2.41
CA GLY A 33 4.74 10.55 -2.87
C GLY A 33 5.20 9.13 -3.20
N VAL A 34 4.26 8.19 -3.35
CA VAL A 34 4.59 6.87 -3.90
C VAL A 34 4.71 7.01 -5.41
N GLU A 35 5.89 6.70 -5.92
CA GLU A 35 6.16 6.65 -7.36
C GLU A 35 5.31 5.54 -8.02
N ASP A 36 4.86 5.78 -9.26
CA ASP A 36 3.95 5.01 -10.15
C ASP A 36 3.90 3.46 -9.99
N GLU A 37 4.95 2.83 -9.44
CA GLU A 37 5.04 1.39 -9.20
C GLU A 37 4.11 0.86 -8.10
N LEU A 38 3.70 1.72 -7.15
CA LEU A 38 2.81 1.32 -6.05
C LEU A 38 1.35 1.76 -6.26
N ASP A 39 1.08 2.60 -7.25
CA ASP A 39 -0.28 3.03 -7.62
C ASP A 39 -1.18 1.83 -7.94
N TYR A 40 -0.66 0.84 -8.66
CA TYR A 40 -1.42 -0.37 -8.98
C TYR A 40 -1.94 -1.09 -7.72
N LEU A 41 -1.13 -1.18 -6.67
CA LEU A 41 -1.50 -1.79 -5.40
C LEU A 41 -2.57 -0.96 -4.68
N ILE A 42 -2.43 0.36 -4.67
CA ILE A 42 -3.39 1.25 -4.00
C ILE A 42 -4.80 1.07 -4.56
N TYR A 43 -4.93 0.91 -5.88
CA TYR A 43 -6.23 0.74 -6.54
C TYR A 43 -6.73 -0.71 -6.57
N ASN A 44 -5.86 -1.70 -6.81
CA ASN A 44 -6.30 -3.10 -6.95
C ASN A 44 -6.29 -3.89 -5.64
N ASP A 45 -5.35 -3.61 -4.74
CA ASP A 45 -5.20 -4.35 -3.48
C ASP A 45 -4.70 -3.42 -2.36
N PRO A 46 -5.54 -2.50 -1.87
CA PRO A 46 -5.16 -1.53 -0.85
C PRO A 46 -4.73 -2.20 0.47
N LEU A 47 -5.19 -3.44 0.71
CA LEU A 47 -4.75 -4.24 1.85
C LEU A 47 -3.29 -4.68 1.71
N GLY A 48 -2.88 -5.16 0.53
CA GLY A 48 -1.50 -5.50 0.22
C GLY A 48 -0.58 -4.29 0.29
N TYR A 49 -1.05 -3.11 -0.15
CA TYR A 49 -0.32 -1.86 0.07
C TYR A 49 -0.13 -1.57 1.56
N ALA A 50 -1.20 -1.66 2.35
CA ALA A 50 -1.11 -1.43 3.79
C ALA A 50 -0.21 -2.46 4.50
N ASP A 51 -0.29 -3.73 4.11
CA ASP A 51 0.55 -4.78 4.68
C ASP A 51 2.02 -4.57 4.32
N LEU A 52 2.30 -4.17 3.07
CA LEU A 52 3.64 -3.79 2.63
C LEU A 52 4.21 -2.67 3.48
N ILE A 53 3.48 -1.56 3.68
CA ILE A 53 4.00 -0.42 4.46
C ILE A 53 4.10 -0.74 5.96
N LEU A 54 3.18 -1.53 6.52
CA LEU A 54 3.10 -1.78 7.96
C LEU A 54 3.89 -3.01 8.45
N ASN A 55 4.12 -4.00 7.58
CA ASN A 55 4.76 -5.27 7.92
C ASN A 55 5.95 -5.62 7.00
N GLY A 56 6.06 -5.00 5.81
CA GLY A 56 7.06 -5.33 4.80
C GLY A 56 8.10 -4.24 4.59
N ASP A 57 9.27 -4.63 4.13
CA ASP A 57 10.30 -3.71 3.64
C ASP A 57 9.84 -3.14 2.28
N PRO A 58 9.51 -1.84 2.17
CA PRO A 58 9.10 -1.25 0.89
C PRO A 58 10.18 -1.43 -0.19
N GLU A 59 11.46 -1.45 0.20
CA GLU A 59 12.59 -1.76 -0.71
C GLU A 59 12.47 -3.14 -1.36
N LYS A 60 11.97 -4.16 -0.63
CA LYS A 60 11.84 -5.52 -1.17
C LYS A 60 10.77 -5.61 -2.25
N TYR A 61 9.70 -4.83 -2.14
CA TYR A 61 8.64 -4.81 -3.13
C TYR A 61 9.06 -4.01 -4.37
N LEU A 62 9.63 -2.82 -4.17
CA LEU A 62 10.19 -2.01 -5.27
C LEU A 62 11.24 -2.80 -6.06
N LYS A 63 12.10 -3.58 -5.40
CA LYS A 63 13.09 -4.43 -6.09
C LYS A 63 12.46 -5.56 -6.93
N ASN A 64 11.28 -6.04 -6.54
CA ASN A 64 10.53 -7.06 -7.29
C ASN A 64 9.72 -6.46 -8.46
N VAL A 65 9.20 -5.24 -8.30
CA VAL A 65 8.45 -4.53 -9.36
C VAL A 65 9.40 -3.90 -10.39
N ALA A 66 10.47 -3.24 -9.95
CA ALA A 66 11.54 -2.74 -10.81
C ALA A 66 12.29 -3.88 -11.53
N GLY A 67 12.24 -5.11 -11.01
CA GLY A 67 12.75 -6.31 -11.68
C GLY A 67 11.93 -6.74 -12.91
N GLY A 68 10.70 -6.25 -13.05
CA GLY A 68 9.80 -6.56 -14.17
C GLY A 68 9.76 -5.49 -15.28
N HIS A 69 10.17 -4.26 -14.98
CA HIS A 69 10.14 -3.15 -15.94
C HIS A 69 11.54 -2.59 -16.22
N GLY A 70 12.37 -3.42 -16.87
CA GLY A 70 13.47 -2.96 -17.71
C GLY A 70 14.77 -2.58 -17.03
N LEU A 71 15.64 -3.56 -16.79
CA LEU A 71 17.00 -3.43 -17.33
C LEU A 71 17.04 -4.11 -18.70
N LYS A 72 16.61 -3.37 -19.71
CA LYS A 72 17.19 -3.52 -21.05
C LYS A 72 18.47 -2.68 -21.05
N SER A 73 19.60 -3.34 -20.96
CA SER A 73 20.86 -2.87 -21.54
C SER A 73 21.42 -4.02 -22.34
#